data_AF-A0A645FXP7-F1
#
_entry.id   AF-A0A645FXP7-F1
#
_cell.length_a   1.000
_cell.length_b   1.000
_cell.length_c   1.000
_cell.angle_alpha   90.00
_cell.angle_beta   90.00
_cell.angle_gamma   90.00
#
_symmetry.space_group_name_H-M   'P 1'
#
loop_
_entity.id
_entity.type
_entity.pdbx_description
1 polymer ?
#
loop_
_entity_poly.entity_id
_entity_poly.type
_entity_poly.pdbx_seq_one_letter_code
_entity_poly.pdbx_strand_id
1 'polypeptide(L)' 'MTGIAGEILQKFVNYNFKIAIVGDFSIYSSKSLKDFIYESNNGKQLFFVEDEKQATDKLSIN' A
#
# COMPACT_ATOMS: atom_id res chain seq x y z
N MET A 1 14.66 -4.86 -25.37
CA MET A 1 14.50 -6.08 -24.57
C MET A 1 13.01 -6.38 -24.47
N THR A 2 12.47 -7.23 -25.33
CA THR A 2 11.03 -7.55 -25.40
C THR A 2 10.83 -8.98 -24.93
N GLY A 3 10.43 -9.13 -23.69
CA GLY A 3 10.14 -10.39 -23.02
C GLY A 3 9.47 -10.07 -21.68
N ILE A 4 8.81 -11.05 -21.07
CA ILE A 4 7.97 -10.89 -19.86
C ILE A 4 8.64 -10.00 -18.78
N ALA A 5 9.97 -10.12 -18.61
CA ALA A 5 10.75 -9.30 -17.70
C ALA A 5 10.74 -7.78 -18.04
N GLY A 6 10.83 -7.42 -19.32
CA GLY A 6 10.73 -6.02 -19.77
C GLY A 6 9.32 -5.44 -19.63
N GLU A 7 8.29 -6.30 -19.65
CA GLU A 7 6.89 -5.91 -19.42
C GLU A 7 6.61 -5.68 -17.93
N ILE A 8 7.14 -6.55 -17.05
CA ILE A 8 7.08 -6.40 -15.60
C ILE A 8 7.86 -5.16 -15.16
N LEU A 9 9.07 -4.94 -15.71
CA LEU A 9 9.89 -3.78 -15.38
C LEU A 9 9.22 -2.47 -15.85
N GLN A 10 8.59 -2.47 -17.03
CA GLN A 10 7.78 -1.35 -17.50
C GLN A 10 6.57 -1.10 -16.60
N LYS A 11 5.90 -2.15 -16.09
CA LYS A 11 4.84 -1.98 -15.09
C LYS A 11 5.38 -1.40 -13.78
N PHE A 12 6.54 -1.87 -13.31
CA PHE A 12 7.16 -1.35 -12.09
C PHE A 12 7.51 0.14 -12.18
N VAL A 13 8.13 0.57 -13.29
CA VAL A 13 8.56 1.95 -13.49
C VAL A 13 7.39 2.88 -13.84
N ASN A 14 6.37 2.39 -14.56
CA ASN A 14 5.22 3.21 -14.93
C ASN A 14 4.13 3.32 -13.84
N TYR A 15 3.97 2.34 -12.94
CA TYR A 15 2.75 2.28 -12.11
C TYR A 15 2.84 2.83 -10.70
N ASN A 16 4.03 3.14 -10.16
CA ASN A 16 4.14 3.80 -8.86
C ASN A 16 3.26 3.09 -7.79
N PHE A 17 3.44 1.76 -7.65
CA PHE A 17 2.45 0.85 -7.06
C PHE A 17 2.03 1.22 -5.64
N LYS A 18 0.71 1.18 -5.41
CA LYS A 18 0.11 1.26 -4.08
C LYS A 18 0.24 -0.08 -3.36
N ILE A 19 0.42 -0.06 -2.05
CA ILE A 19 0.54 -1.22 -1.17
C ILE A 19 -0.45 -1.04 -0.01
N ALA A 20 -1.16 -2.11 0.37
CA ALA A 20 -2.00 -2.15 1.56
C ALA A 20 -1.56 -3.30 2.47
N ILE A 21 -1.39 -3.02 3.77
CA ILE A 21 -1.06 -3.98 4.83
C ILE A 21 -2.33 -4.18 5.65
N VAL A 22 -2.83 -5.41 5.68
CA VAL A 22 -4.07 -5.79 6.38
C VAL A 22 -3.74 -6.31 7.78
N GLY A 23 -4.40 -5.79 8.81
CA GLY A 23 -4.28 -6.30 10.17
C GLY A 23 -4.94 -5.43 11.23
N ASP A 24 -5.01 -5.96 12.45
CA ASP A 24 -5.42 -5.20 13.62
C ASP A 24 -4.21 -4.43 14.19
N PHE A 25 -4.24 -3.11 14.03
CA PHE A 25 -3.20 -2.22 14.54
C PHE A 25 -3.55 -1.59 15.90
N SER A 26 -4.75 -1.86 16.44
CA SER A 26 -5.19 -1.31 17.72
C SER A 26 -4.37 -1.83 18.90
N ILE A 27 -3.80 -3.03 18.76
CA ILE A 27 -2.95 -3.69 19.75
C ILE A 27 -1.60 -2.98 19.97
N TYR A 28 -1.18 -2.12 19.03
CA TYR A 28 0.07 -1.40 19.14
C TYR A 28 -0.14 -0.03 19.79
N SER A 29 0.53 0.18 20.94
CA SER A 29 0.34 1.39 21.74
C SER A 29 1.39 2.48 21.50
N SER A 30 2.45 2.21 20.74
CA SER A 30 3.54 3.17 20.55
C SER A 30 3.09 4.37 19.72
N LYS A 31 3.38 5.58 20.24
CA LYS A 31 3.06 6.85 19.57
C LYS A 31 3.70 6.92 18.18
N SER A 32 4.96 6.50 18.05
CA SER A 32 5.69 6.49 16.77
C SER A 32 5.03 5.61 15.71
N LEU A 33 4.50 4.43 16.07
CA LEU A 33 3.82 3.57 15.10
C LEU A 33 2.45 4.14 14.71
N LYS A 34 1.71 4.70 15.67
CA LYS A 34 0.44 5.38 15.37
C LYS A 34 0.64 6.57 14.44
N ASP A 35 1.65 7.40 14.71
CA ASP A 35 2.00 8.55 13.87
C ASP A 35 2.42 8.06 12.46
N PHE A 36 3.26 7.02 12.37
CA PHE A 36 3.68 6.42 11.10
C PHE A 36 2.51 5.85 10.28
N ILE A 37 1.59 5.12 10.93
CA ILE A 37 0.39 4.57 10.28
C ILE A 37 -0.50 5.70 9.77
N TYR A 38 -0.70 6.73 10.58
CA TYR A 38 -1.51 7.90 10.23
C TYR A 38 -0.90 8.65 9.03
N GLU A 39 0.41 8.92 9.06
CA GLU A 39 1.14 9.56 7.97
C GLU A 39 1.10 8.72 6.69
N SER A 40 1.32 7.41 6.80
CA SER A 40 1.26 6.48 5.67
C SER A 40 -0.12 6.47 5.02
N ASN A 41 -1.19 6.35 5.81
CA ASN A 41 -2.57 6.33 5.32
C ASN A 41 -3.01 7.63 4.63
N ASN A 42 -2.37 8.76 4.94
CA ASN A 42 -2.56 10.04 4.25
C ASN A 42 -1.70 10.17 2.98
N GLY A 43 -0.68 9.31 2.82
CA GLY A 43 0.11 9.18 1.61
C GLY A 43 -0.65 8.51 0.46
N LYS A 44 0.04 8.34 -0.67
CA LYS A 44 -0.55 7.75 -1.88
C LYS A 44 -0.13 6.32 -2.16
N GLN A 45 0.85 5.79 -1.42
CA GLN A 45 1.54 4.55 -1.78
C GLN A 45 1.45 3.43 -0.74
N LEU A 46 1.25 3.74 0.55
CA LEU A 46 1.23 2.74 1.62
C LEU A 46 0.02 2.94 2.50
N PHE A 47 -0.81 1.91 2.63
CA PHE A 47 -2.02 1.93 3.44
C PHE A 47 -1.99 0.81 4.48
N PHE A 48 -2.46 1.11 5.67
CA PHE A 48 -2.72 0.17 6.76
C PHE A 48 -4.23 0.13 6.97
N VAL A 49 -4.81 -1.05 6.82
CA VAL A 49 -6.27 -1.25 6.81
C VAL A 49 -6.65 -2.48 7.61
N GLU A 50 -7.91 -2.54 8.07
CA GLU A 50 -8.38 -3.59 8.97
C GLU A 50 -8.77 -4.88 8.22
N ASP A 51 -9.11 -4.78 6.94
CA ASP A 51 -9.62 -5.91 6.15
C ASP A 51 -9.24 -5.83 4.66
N GLU A 52 -9.41 -6.96 3.97
CA GLU A 52 -9.11 -7.11 2.53
C GLU A 52 -10.00 -6.25 1.63
N LYS A 53 -11.23 -5.93 2.06
CA LYS A 53 -12.14 -5.08 1.29
C LYS A 53 -11.59 -3.65 1.24
N GLN A 54 -11.19 -3.10 2.39
CA GLN A 54 -10.55 -1.79 2.46
C GLN A 54 -9.23 -1.76 1.70
N ALA A 55 -8.45 -2.85 1.73
CA ALA A 55 -7.23 -2.97 0.92
C ALA A 55 -7.56 -2.85 -0.58
N THR A 56 -8.56 -3.58 -1.05
CA THR A 56 -9.01 -3.54 -2.45
C THR A 56 -9.48 -2.13 -2.84
N ASP A 57 -10.25 -1.47 -1.97
CA ASP A 57 -10.73 -0.10 -2.21
C ASP A 57 -9.57 0.90 -2.31
N LYS A 58 -8.54 0.78 -1.47
CA LYS A 58 -7.34 1.66 -1.49
C LYS A 58 -6.44 1.40 -2.70
N LEU A 59 -6.33 0.15 -3.12
CA LEU A 59 -5.46 -0.30 -4.20
C LEU A 59 -6.11 -0.14 -5.59
N SER A 60 -7.42 0.02 -5.63
CA SER A 60 -8.13 0.27 -6.87
C SER A 60 -7.59 1.52 -7.57
N ILE A 61 -7.38 1.38 -8.87
CA ILE A 61 -7.04 2.47 -9.79
C ILE A 61 -8.40 3.06 -10.19
N ASN A 62 -8.71 4.26 -9.68
CA ASN A 62 -9.74 5.09 -10.32
C ASN A 62 -9.16 5.68 -11.61
#